data_AF-A0A533ZN84-F1
#
_entry.id   AF-A0A533ZN84-F1
#
_cell.length_a   1.000
_cell.length_b   1.000
_cell.length_c   1.000
_cell.angle_alpha   90.00
_cell.angle_beta   90.00
_cell.angle_gamma   90.00
#
_symmetry.space_group_name_H-M   'P 1'
#
loop_
_entity.id
_entity.type
_entity.pdbx_description
1 polymer ?
#
loop_
_entity_poly.entity_id
_entity_poly.type
_entity_poly.pdbx_seq_one_letter_code
_entity_poly.pdbx_strand_id
1 'polypeptide(L)' 'MSGSSQPSSNDRGQISNLSPSELANRVKAGEVRAVSRLITLLESQEPVGQAALERLNGSQRHAAVIGITGYPGTGK' A
#
# COMPACT_ATOMS: atom_id res chain seq x y z
N MET A 1 2.67 30.65 -17.46
CA MET A 1 3.43 29.39 -17.49
C MET A 1 2.83 28.47 -16.43
N SER A 2 1.75 27.76 -16.76
CA SER A 2 1.06 26.86 -15.83
C SER A 2 1.10 25.46 -16.42
N GLY A 3 2.11 24.69 -16.03
CA GLY A 3 2.18 23.27 -16.33
C GLY A 3 1.23 22.52 -15.40
N SER A 4 0.03 22.22 -15.88
CA SER A 4 -0.82 21.21 -15.29
C SER A 4 -0.15 19.85 -15.48
N SER A 5 0.47 19.33 -14.43
CA SER A 5 0.97 17.95 -14.38
C SER A 5 -0.23 17.00 -14.48
N GLN A 6 -0.55 16.57 -15.69
CA GLN A 6 -1.49 15.48 -15.92
C GLN A 6 -0.97 14.22 -15.21
N PRO A 7 -1.78 13.52 -14.42
CA PRO A 7 -1.42 12.18 -13.95
C PRO A 7 -1.40 11.27 -15.18
N SER A 8 -0.21 10.79 -15.54
CA SER A 8 -0.01 9.93 -16.70
C SER A 8 -0.86 8.67 -16.59
N SER A 9 -1.66 8.40 -17.61
CA SER A 9 -2.61 7.28 -17.73
C SER A 9 -1.97 5.88 -17.69
N ASN A 10 -0.64 5.79 -17.52
CA ASN A 10 0.15 4.57 -17.53
C ASN A 10 0.35 3.93 -16.13
N ASP A 11 -0.08 4.58 -15.05
CA ASP A 11 0.14 4.09 -13.68
C ASP A 11 -0.62 2.80 -13.36
N ARG A 12 -1.84 2.62 -13.89
CA ARG A 12 -2.70 1.47 -13.55
C ARG A 12 -2.09 0.12 -13.93
N GLY A 13 -1.40 0.05 -15.06
CA GLY A 13 -0.78 -1.19 -15.55
C GLY A 13 0.57 -1.50 -14.90
N GLN A 14 1.21 -0.51 -14.27
CA GLN A 14 2.54 -0.71 -13.67
C GLN A 14 2.46 -1.34 -12.28
N ILE A 15 1.42 -1.01 -11.49
CA ILE A 15 1.28 -1.48 -10.10
C ILE A 15 1.00 -2.99 -10.00
N SER A 16 0.44 -3.60 -11.05
CA SER A 16 0.08 -5.02 -11.06
C SER A 16 1.28 -5.94 -11.15
N ASN A 17 2.40 -5.47 -11.71
CA ASN A 17 3.59 -6.28 -12.02
C ASN A 17 4.89 -5.73 -11.41
N LEU A 18 4.80 -5.07 -10.25
CA LEU A 18 5.97 -4.52 -9.56
C LEU A 18 6.80 -5.62 -8.90
N SER A 19 8.13 -5.44 -8.91
CA SER A 19 9.01 -6.22 -8.05
C SER A 19 8.74 -5.92 -6.56
N PRO A 20 9.10 -6.83 -5.64
CA PRO A 20 8.95 -6.58 -4.20
C PRO A 20 9.61 -5.27 -3.72
N SER A 21 10.76 -4.91 -4.29
CA SER A 21 11.48 -3.68 -3.96
C SER A 21 10.76 -2.42 -4.44
N GLU A 22 10.23 -2.41 -5.66
CA GLU A 22 9.51 -1.26 -6.20
C GLU A 22 8.20 -1.03 -5.44
N LEU A 23 7.49 -2.11 -5.12
CA LEU A 23 6.27 -2.04 -4.33
C LEU A 23 6.56 -1.45 -2.93
N ALA A 24 7.59 -1.93 -2.24
CA ALA A 24 7.98 -1.40 -0.93
C ALA A 24 8.38 0.08 -0.99
N ASN A 25 9.08 0.52 -2.04
CA ASN A 25 9.48 1.93 -2.19
C ASN A 25 8.27 2.84 -2.42
N ARG A 26 7.33 2.43 -3.29
CA ARG A 26 6.09 3.19 -3.53
C ARG A 26 5.21 3.26 -2.28
N VAL A 27 5.16 2.19 -1.49
CA VAL A 27 4.49 2.20 -0.18
C VAL A 27 5.16 3.19 0.79
N LYS A 28 6.49 3.20 0.88
CA LYS A 28 7.24 4.18 1.70
C LYS A 28 7.04 5.62 1.24
N ALA A 29 6.81 5.83 -0.05
CA ALA A 29 6.47 7.14 -0.63
C ALA A 29 5.02 7.59 -0.32
N GLY A 30 4.20 6.73 0.30
CA GLY A 30 2.81 7.05 0.65
C GLY A 30 1.82 6.89 -0.51
N GLU A 31 2.18 6.16 -1.57
CA GLU A 31 1.28 5.94 -2.69
C GLU A 31 0.10 5.04 -2.28
N VAL A 32 -1.10 5.63 -2.18
CA VAL A 32 -2.33 4.92 -1.75
C VAL A 32 -2.59 3.64 -2.55
N ARG A 33 -2.39 3.68 -3.88
CA ARG A 33 -2.62 2.51 -4.74
C ARG A 33 -1.60 1.39 -4.48
N ALA A 34 -0.35 1.72 -4.18
CA ALA A 34 0.67 0.73 -3.83
C ALA A 34 0.35 0.07 -2.48
N VAL A 35 -0.15 0.84 -1.50
CA VAL A 35 -0.64 0.31 -0.22
C VAL A 35 -1.80 -0.66 -0.42
N SER A 36 -2.84 -0.25 -1.16
CA SER A 36 -3.97 -1.14 -1.46
C SER A 36 -3.52 -2.41 -2.18
N ARG A 37 -2.60 -2.31 -3.13
CA ARG A 37 -2.07 -3.48 -3.86
C ARG A 37 -1.31 -4.44 -2.95
N LEU A 38 -0.48 -3.92 -2.04
CA LEU A 38 0.23 -4.74 -1.07
C LEU A 38 -0.74 -5.49 -0.14
N ILE A 39 -1.80 -4.83 0.34
CA ILE A 39 -2.85 -5.46 1.16
C ILE A 39 -3.46 -6.64 0.40
N THR A 40 -3.90 -6.43 -0.85
CA THR A 40 -4.50 -7.50 -1.68
C THR A 40 -3.55 -8.68 -1.88
N LEU A 41 -2.26 -8.42 -2.14
CA LEU A 41 -1.26 -9.49 -2.31
C LEU A 41 -1.05 -10.30 -1.03
N LEU A 42 -1.03 -9.64 0.13
CA LEU A 42 -0.92 -10.31 1.43
C LEU A 42 -2.16 -11.15 1.76
N GLU A 43 -3.36 -10.61 1.53
CA GLU A 43 -4.62 -11.35 1.70
C GLU A 43 -4.71 -12.57 0.78
N SER A 44 -4.14 -12.46 -0.42
CA SER A 44 -4.06 -13.54 -1.40
C SER A 44 -2.89 -14.51 -1.16
N GLN A 45 -2.09 -14.30 -0.10
CA GLN A 45 -0.91 -15.10 0.25
C GLN A 45 0.14 -15.16 -0.86
N GLU A 46 0.27 -14.10 -1.65
CA GLU A 46 1.21 -14.02 -2.76
C GLU A 46 2.66 -13.79 -2.27
N PRO A 47 3.66 -14.55 -2.74
CA PRO A 47 5.06 -14.43 -2.29
C PRO A 47 5.64 -13.03 -2.47
N VAL A 48 5.24 -12.33 -3.53
CA VAL A 48 5.65 -10.94 -3.81
C VAL A 48 5.21 -9.97 -2.71
N GLY A 49 4.02 -10.18 -2.12
CA GLY A 49 3.50 -9.36 -1.03
C GLY A 49 4.29 -9.56 0.25
N GLN A 50 4.59 -10.82 0.59
CA GLN A 50 5.40 -11.16 1.76
C GLN A 50 6.81 -10.57 1.66
N ALA A 51 7.46 -10.73 0.50
CA ALA A 51 8.79 -10.17 0.25
C ALA A 51 8.81 -8.63 0.31
N ALA A 52 7.74 -7.97 -0.11
CA ALA A 52 7.62 -6.52 0.02
C ALA A 52 7.44 -6.08 1.48
N LEU A 53 6.63 -6.81 2.27
CA LEU A 53 6.39 -6.53 3.69
C LEU A 53 7.68 -6.64 4.52
N GLU A 54 8.49 -7.67 4.29
CA GLU A 54 9.80 -7.83 4.95
C GLU A 54 10.71 -6.59 4.76
N ARG A 55 10.62 -5.92 3.61
CA ARG A 55 11.38 -4.70 3.29
C ARG A 55 10.82 -3.44 3.97
N LEU A 56 9.59 -3.49 4.48
CA LEU A 56 8.95 -2.40 5.23
C LEU A 56 9.26 -2.46 6.73
N ASN A 57 9.47 -3.65 7.28
CA ASN A 57 9.67 -3.94 8.72
C ASN A 57 10.88 -3.21 9.37
N GLY A 58 11.73 -2.54 8.60
CA GLY A 58 12.83 -1.71 9.12
C GLY A 58 12.47 -0.26 9.46
N SER A 59 11.21 0.16 9.28
CA SER A 59 10.81 1.57 9.44
C SER A 59 10.48 1.87 10.91
N GLN A 60 11.24 2.75 11.56
CA GLN A 60 11.08 3.17 12.98
C GLN A 60 9.78 3.98 13.28
N ARG A 61 8.82 4.01 12.35
CA ARG A 61 7.57 4.75 12.56
C ARG A 61 6.58 3.89 13.33
N HIS A 62 6.39 4.22 14.60
CA HIS A 62 5.33 3.65 15.41
C HIS A 62 4.04 4.44 15.19
N ALA A 63 3.03 3.78 14.63
CA ALA A 63 1.66 4.28 14.62
C ALA A 63 0.92 3.75 15.85
N ALA A 64 0.02 4.54 16.43
CA ALA A 64 -0.89 4.04 17.45
C ALA A 64 -1.87 3.03 16.81
N VAL A 65 -2.00 1.84 17.40
CA VAL A 65 -2.95 0.81 16.97
C VAL A 65 -4.11 0.81 17.97
N ILE A 66 -5.29 1.18 17.50
CA ILE A 66 -6.51 1.30 18.31
C ILE A 66 -7.55 0.32 17.76
N GLY A 67 -8.02 -0.61 18.59
CA GLY A 67 -9.11 -1.52 18.25
C GLY A 67 -10.47 -0.91 18.58
N ILE A 68 -11.37 -0.87 17.61
CA ILE A 68 -12.75 -0.38 17.78
C ILE A 68 -13.71 -1.55 17.53
N THR A 69 -14.56 -1.87 18.49
CA THR A 69 -15.51 -2.99 18.42
C THR A 69 -16.92 -2.56 18.87
N GLY A 70 -17.95 -3.35 18.54
CA GLY A 70 -19.33 -3.11 18.99
C GLY A 70 -20.38 -4.00 18.29
N TYR A 71 -21.60 -4.02 18.78
CA TYR A 71 -22.72 -4.77 18.18
C TYR A 71 -23.24 -4.13 16.87
N PRO A 72 -23.79 -4.86 15.90
CA PRO A 72 -24.42 -4.24 14.72
C PRO A 72 -25.39 -3.11 15.10
N GLY A 73 -25.32 -1.96 14.42
CA GLY A 73 -26.16 -0.79 14.72
C GLY A 73 -25.61 0.20 15.77
N THR A 74 -24.42 -0.01 16.35
CA THR A 74 -23.81 0.91 17.35
C THR A 74 -23.11 2.15 16.78
N GLY A 75 -23.04 2.30 15.45
CA GLY A 75 -22.47 3.51 14.81
C GLY A 75 -20.94 3.59 14.75
N LYS A 76 -20.27 2.43 14.89
CA LYS A 76 -18.85 2.24 14.56
C LYS A 76 -18.63 2.08 13.07
#